data_AF-A0A2M6ZYP9-F1
#
_entry.id   AF-A0A2M6ZYP9-F1
#
_cell.length_a   1.000
_cell.length_b   1.000
_cell.length_c   1.000
_cell.angle_alpha   90.00
_cell.angle_beta   90.00
_cell.angle_gamma   90.00
#
_symmetry.space_group_name_H-M   'P 1'
#
loop_
_entity.id
_entity.type
_entity.pdbx_description
1 polymer ?
#
loop_
_entity_poly.entity_id
_entity_poly.type
_entity_poly.pdbx_seq_one_letter_code
_entity_poly.pdbx_strand_id
1 'polypeptide(L)'
;GAIYSNPAGLTQIDTIQVSGGSHQLFQDIKHYYSGIIYPLDDIYAANIKDMGTIGASYSQLDMGRIQGRDSGGNESGTFVPRDQLFTISYAKTFGEKLSIGCNTSYVLQRVAGYKLNVFAFDIGTLWQTPVDGLNIGLVARNIGTKTGFTGTGNEYELPLTFKI
;
A
#
# COMPACT_ATOMS: atom_id res chain seq x y z
N GLY A 1 3.96 2.03 9.09
CA GLY A 1 4.02 0.61 9.52
C GLY A 1 2.72 -0.12 9.23
N ALA A 2 1.65 0.18 9.97
CA ALA A 2 0.38 -0.57 9.90
C ALA A 2 -0.29 -0.59 8.51
N ILE A 3 -0.33 0.55 7.81
CA ILE A 3 -0.89 0.67 6.45
C ILE A 3 -0.32 -0.39 5.49
N TYR A 4 0.98 -0.68 5.58
CA TYR A 4 1.63 -1.65 4.68
C TYR A 4 1.60 -3.09 5.20
N SER A 5 1.43 -3.33 6.49
CA SER A 5 1.52 -4.70 7.05
C SER A 5 0.15 -5.34 7.23
N ASN A 6 -0.70 -4.73 8.06
CA ASN A 6 -2.07 -5.15 8.32
C ASN A 6 -2.91 -3.89 8.63
N PRO A 7 -3.89 -3.55 7.78
CA PRO A 7 -4.70 -2.35 7.98
C PRO A 7 -5.50 -2.38 9.29
N ALA A 8 -5.85 -3.54 9.83
CA ALA A 8 -6.52 -3.61 11.14
C ALA A 8 -5.64 -3.08 12.29
N GLY A 9 -4.31 -3.03 12.12
CA GLY A 9 -3.41 -2.45 13.11
C GLY A 9 -3.50 -0.92 13.23
N LEU A 10 -4.23 -0.23 12.32
CA LEU A 10 -4.49 1.20 12.45
C LEU A 10 -5.28 1.54 13.73
N THR A 11 -6.08 0.61 14.25
CA THR A 11 -6.86 0.81 15.48
C THR A 11 -6.01 0.84 16.75
N GLN A 12 -4.74 0.46 16.69
CA GLN A 12 -3.81 0.54 17.82
C GLN A 12 -3.09 1.90 17.91
N ILE A 13 -3.50 2.86 17.08
CA ILE A 13 -2.87 4.18 17.00
C ILE A 13 -3.86 5.21 17.54
N ASP A 14 -3.55 5.71 18.74
CA ASP A 14 -4.43 6.65 19.48
C ASP A 14 -4.06 8.12 19.25
N THR A 15 -3.03 8.40 18.43
CA THR A 15 -2.54 9.76 18.15
C THR A 15 -2.29 9.96 16.66
N ILE A 16 -2.31 11.22 16.22
CA ILE A 16 -1.92 11.56 14.84
C ILE A 16 -0.45 11.18 14.64
N GLN A 17 -0.19 10.35 13.63
CA GLN A 17 1.17 9.95 13.27
C GLN A 17 1.49 10.37 11.84
N VAL A 18 2.67 10.94 11.66
CA VAL A 18 3.26 11.22 10.35
C VAL A 18 4.59 10.48 10.27
N SER A 19 4.84 9.80 9.16
CA SER A 19 6.08 9.06 8.93
C SER A 19 6.55 9.23 7.50
N GLY A 20 7.86 9.14 7.29
CA GLY A 20 8.42 9.15 5.96
C GLY A 20 9.91 8.84 5.98
N GLY A 21 10.43 8.49 4.82
CA GLY A 21 11.83 8.13 4.66
C GLY A 21 12.19 7.82 3.22
N SER A 22 13.46 7.46 3.03
CA SER A 22 13.95 6.98 1.75
C SER A 22 15.01 5.91 1.95
N HIS A 23 15.12 5.02 0.97
CA HIS A 23 16.15 4.00 0.90
C HIS A 23 16.88 4.11 -0.44
N GLN A 24 18.21 4.04 -0.40
CA GLN A 24 19.02 3.81 -1.59
C GLN A 24 19.29 2.30 -1.68
N LEU A 25 18.92 1.72 -2.82
CA LEU A 25 19.09 0.31 -3.12
C LEU A 25 20.23 0.14 -4.13
N PHE A 26 20.53 -1.11 -4.49
CA PHE A 26 21.53 -1.42 -5.51
C PHE A 26 21.22 -0.75 -6.85
N GLN A 27 22.25 -0.40 -7.61
CA GLN A 27 22.16 0.21 -8.96
C GLN A 27 21.41 1.56 -9.01
N ASP A 28 21.65 2.43 -8.02
CA ASP A 28 21.06 3.79 -7.94
C ASP A 28 19.52 3.82 -7.85
N ILE A 29 18.89 2.69 -7.56
CA ILE A 29 17.45 2.61 -7.33
C ILE A 29 17.12 3.35 -6.03
N LYS A 30 16.17 4.27 -6.09
CA LYS A 30 15.73 5.08 -4.94
C LYS A 30 14.29 4.75 -4.60
N HIS A 31 14.05 4.44 -3.33
CA HIS A 31 12.71 4.24 -2.80
C HIS A 31 12.38 5.37 -1.83
N TYR A 32 11.22 5.99 -2.00
CA TYR A 32 10.71 7.05 -1.13
C TYR A 32 9.35 6.63 -0.59
N TYR A 33 9.08 6.91 0.68
CA TYR A 33 7.77 6.67 1.26
C TYR A 33 7.39 7.76 2.26
N SER A 34 6.08 8.00 2.38
CA SER A 34 5.50 8.90 3.37
C SER A 34 4.08 8.45 3.70
N GLY A 35 3.60 8.72 4.90
CA GLY A 35 2.23 8.46 5.27
C GLY A 35 1.79 9.20 6.52
N ILE A 36 0.48 9.37 6.63
CA ILE A 36 -0.21 9.98 7.75
C ILE A 36 -1.30 9.04 8.24
N ILE A 37 -1.51 9.02 9.55
CA ILE A 37 -2.56 8.28 10.23
C ILE A 37 -3.27 9.26 11.16
N TYR A 38 -4.59 9.26 11.12
CA TYR A 38 -5.43 10.17 11.88
C TYR A 38 -6.56 9.37 12.56
N PRO A 39 -6.55 9.27 13.91
CA PRO A 39 -7.67 8.73 14.67
C PRO A 39 -8.86 9.67 14.57
N LEU A 40 -10.04 9.15 14.24
CA LEU A 40 -11.26 9.94 14.07
C LEU A 40 -12.02 10.14 15.38
N ASP A 41 -11.58 9.51 16.47
CA ASP A 41 -12.30 9.50 17.75
C ASP A 41 -12.32 10.88 18.43
N ASP A 42 -11.38 11.76 18.06
CA ASP A 42 -11.33 13.17 18.48
C ASP A 42 -12.28 14.09 17.68
N ILE A 43 -12.94 13.57 16.63
CA ILE A 43 -13.91 14.34 15.85
C ILE A 43 -15.26 14.29 16.57
N TYR A 44 -15.53 15.31 17.39
CA TYR A 44 -16.81 15.50 18.11
C TYR A 44 -18.06 15.68 17.22
N ALA A 45 -17.95 15.50 15.90
CA ALA A 45 -19.07 15.63 15.00
C ALA A 45 -20.03 14.44 15.18
N ALA A 46 -21.25 14.75 15.63
CA ALA A 46 -22.42 13.87 15.67
C ALA A 46 -22.57 12.85 16.82
N ASN A 47 -21.90 13.01 17.97
CA ASN A 47 -22.00 12.08 19.12
C ASN A 47 -21.62 10.61 18.78
N ILE A 48 -20.94 10.39 17.66
CA ILE A 48 -20.48 9.06 17.26
C ILE A 48 -19.16 8.80 17.98
N LYS A 49 -19.18 7.94 19.01
CA LYS A 49 -17.95 7.39 19.58
C LYS A 49 -17.40 6.31 18.65
N ASP A 50 -16.08 6.16 18.64
CA ASP A 50 -15.36 5.09 17.95
C ASP A 50 -15.57 5.12 16.42
N MET A 51 -15.25 6.25 15.79
CA MET A 51 -15.32 6.41 14.34
C MET A 51 -14.19 5.64 13.64
N GLY A 52 -13.17 5.22 14.38
CA GLY A 52 -12.04 4.44 13.90
C GLY A 52 -10.91 5.33 13.41
N THR A 53 -10.03 4.77 12.58
CA THR A 53 -8.78 5.43 12.19
C THR A 53 -8.65 5.41 10.67
N ILE A 54 -8.30 6.56 10.09
CA ILE A 54 -7.96 6.67 8.66
C ILE A 54 -6.45 6.82 8.48
N GLY A 55 -5.97 6.39 7.32
CA GLY A 55 -4.59 6.58 6.92
C GLY A 55 -4.49 6.88 5.43
N ALA A 56 -3.43 7.58 5.06
CA ALA A 56 -3.04 7.76 3.68
C ALA A 56 -1.53 7.59 3.56
N SER A 57 -1.07 6.99 2.48
CA SER A 57 0.36 6.85 2.20
C SER A 57 0.69 6.96 0.72
N TYR A 58 1.93 7.33 0.46
CA TYR A 58 2.55 7.42 -0.84
C TYR A 58 3.89 6.71 -0.81
N SER A 59 4.18 5.94 -1.85
CA SER A 59 5.45 5.26 -2.05
C SER A 59 5.88 5.39 -3.51
N GLN A 60 7.17 5.57 -3.75
CA GLN A 60 7.73 5.68 -5.09
C GLN A 60 9.03 4.91 -5.21
N LEU A 61 9.15 4.11 -6.26
CA LEU A 61 10.39 3.47 -6.68
C LEU A 61 10.88 4.14 -7.98
N ASP A 62 12.08 4.71 -7.94
CA ASP A 62 12.75 5.29 -9.09
C ASP A 62 13.97 4.44 -9.44
N MET A 63 14.00 3.86 -10.64
CA MET A 63 15.06 2.93 -11.04
C MET A 63 16.21 3.61 -11.80
N GLY A 64 16.22 4.95 -11.84
CA GLY A 64 17.23 5.70 -12.57
C GLY A 64 17.11 5.57 -14.09
N ARG A 65 18.12 6.06 -14.81
CA ARG A 65 18.14 6.07 -16.28
C ARG A 65 18.70 4.76 -16.79
N ILE A 66 17.93 4.05 -17.60
CA ILE A 66 18.33 2.81 -18.26
C ILE A 66 18.54 3.08 -19.75
N GLN A 67 19.66 2.56 -20.28
CA GLN A 67 19.93 2.54 -21.71
C GLN A 67 19.12 1.42 -22.36
N GLY A 68 18.20 1.79 -23.25
CA GLY A 68 17.45 0.85 -24.07
C GLY A 68 18.31 0.25 -25.17
N ARG A 69 18.03 -1.02 -25.49
CA ARG A 69 18.61 -1.73 -26.63
C ARG A 69 17.50 -2.33 -27.48
N ASP A 70 17.66 -2.27 -28.80
CA ASP A 70 16.79 -2.96 -29.75
C ASP A 70 17.11 -4.46 -29.84
N SER A 71 16.37 -5.20 -30.66
CA SER A 71 16.59 -6.65 -30.87
C SER A 71 17.94 -6.98 -31.51
N GLY A 72 18.61 -6.01 -32.13
CA GLY A 72 19.96 -6.12 -32.68
C GLY A 72 21.05 -5.74 -31.68
N GLY A 73 20.70 -5.33 -30.46
CA GLY A 73 21.64 -4.87 -29.43
C GLY A 73 22.10 -3.43 -29.58
N ASN A 74 21.61 -2.69 -30.59
CA ASN A 74 21.93 -1.28 -30.78
C ASN A 74 21.19 -0.43 -29.75
N GLU A 75 21.78 0.71 -29.39
CA GLU A 75 21.16 1.66 -28.48
C GLU A 75 19.90 2.27 -29.09
N SER A 76 18.77 2.14 -28.39
CA SER A 76 17.45 2.63 -28.84
C SER A 76 16.97 3.88 -28.09
N GLY A 77 17.87 4.51 -27.32
CA GLY A 77 17.59 5.66 -26.46
C GLY A 77 17.52 5.28 -24.98
N THR A 78 17.24 6.26 -24.11
CA THR A 78 17.18 6.05 -22.66
C THR A 78 15.77 6.22 -22.12
N PHE A 79 15.42 5.44 -21.10
CA PHE A 79 14.15 5.61 -20.36
C PHE A 79 14.39 5.59 -18.85
N VAL A 80 13.43 6.11 -18.10
CA VAL A 80 13.47 6.14 -16.63
C VAL A 80 12.25 5.38 -16.12
N PRO A 81 12.41 4.14 -15.63
CA PRO A 81 11.33 3.39 -15.02
C PRO A 81 10.94 4.02 -13.69
N ARG A 82 9.63 4.12 -13.45
CA ARG A 82 9.11 4.64 -12.19
C ARG A 82 7.80 3.95 -11.82
N ASP A 83 7.74 3.54 -10.56
CA ASP A 83 6.53 3.00 -9.93
C ASP A 83 6.09 3.92 -8.80
N GLN A 84 4.80 4.22 -8.76
CA GLN A 84 4.17 5.04 -7.72
C GLN A 84 3.00 4.28 -7.14
N LEU A 85 2.86 4.29 -5.82
CA LEU A 85 1.80 3.63 -5.07
C LEU A 85 1.15 4.65 -4.15
N PHE A 86 -0.15 4.83 -4.29
CA PHE A 86 -0.99 5.62 -3.40
C PHE A 86 -1.91 4.67 -2.64
N THR A 87 -2.01 4.81 -1.32
CA THR A 87 -2.88 3.95 -0.51
C THR A 87 -3.71 4.81 0.44
N ILE A 88 -5.00 4.52 0.51
CA ILE A 88 -5.91 5.01 1.54
C ILE A 88 -6.32 3.82 2.40
N SER A 89 -6.40 4.05 3.70
CA SER A 89 -6.65 3.04 4.72
C SER A 89 -7.77 3.48 5.64
N TYR A 90 -8.57 2.52 6.08
CA TYR A 90 -9.53 2.70 7.16
C TYR A 90 -9.54 1.47 8.06
N ALA A 91 -9.64 1.67 9.37
CA ALA A 91 -9.84 0.58 10.30
C ALA A 91 -10.70 0.97 11.48
N LYS A 92 -11.41 0.00 12.05
CA LYS A 92 -12.28 0.19 13.19
C LYS A 92 -12.31 -1.05 14.08
N THR A 93 -12.42 -0.83 15.37
CA THR A 93 -12.67 -1.88 16.36
C THR A 93 -14.17 -2.10 16.52
N PHE A 94 -14.58 -3.37 16.50
CA PHE A 94 -15.93 -3.84 16.71
C PHE A 94 -15.99 -4.62 18.02
N GLY A 95 -16.86 -4.18 18.93
CA GLY A 95 -16.86 -4.67 20.31
C GLY A 95 -15.56 -4.31 21.01
N GLU A 96 -15.02 -5.21 21.83
CA GLU A 96 -13.83 -4.93 22.64
C GLU A 96 -12.53 -5.53 22.08
N LYS A 97 -12.61 -6.47 21.12
CA LYS A 97 -11.47 -7.35 20.80
C LYS A 97 -11.20 -7.56 19.33
N LEU A 98 -12.12 -7.20 18.44
CA LEU A 98 -11.98 -7.46 17.01
C LEU A 98 -11.80 -6.15 16.25
N SER A 99 -10.62 -5.94 15.68
CA SER A 99 -10.38 -4.83 14.75
C SER A 99 -10.41 -5.34 13.32
N ILE A 100 -11.02 -4.57 12.44
CA ILE A 100 -11.07 -4.83 11.00
C ILE A 100 -10.57 -3.59 10.29
N GLY A 101 -9.72 -3.78 9.29
CA GLY A 101 -9.25 -2.69 8.45
C GLY A 101 -9.21 -3.09 6.98
N CYS A 102 -9.22 -2.08 6.12
CA CYS A 102 -9.06 -2.23 4.69
C CYS A 102 -8.13 -1.17 4.12
N ASN A 103 -7.51 -1.52 2.98
CA ASN A 103 -6.77 -0.58 2.16
C ASN A 103 -7.33 -0.59 0.75
N THR A 104 -7.32 0.60 0.14
CA THR A 104 -7.44 0.76 -1.30
C THR A 104 -6.16 1.37 -1.82
N SER A 105 -5.52 0.69 -2.77
CA SER A 105 -4.23 1.06 -3.34
C SER A 105 -4.34 1.29 -4.83
N TYR A 106 -3.65 2.31 -5.32
CA TYR A 106 -3.53 2.65 -6.74
C TYR A 106 -2.06 2.71 -7.14
N VAL A 107 -1.68 1.84 -8.07
CA VAL A 107 -0.31 1.73 -8.60
C VAL A 107 -0.25 2.32 -10.00
N LEU A 108 0.73 3.19 -10.22
CA LEU A 108 1.10 3.75 -11.50
C LEU A 108 2.51 3.28 -11.85
N GLN A 109 2.64 2.53 -12.94
CA GLN A 109 3.93 2.07 -13.43
C GLN A 109 4.21 2.63 -14.83
N ARG A 110 5.43 3.13 -15.02
CA ARG A 110 5.92 3.63 -16.30
C ARG A 110 7.24 2.95 -16.66
N VAL A 111 7.28 2.31 -17.83
CA VAL A 111 8.47 1.65 -18.36
C VAL A 111 8.56 1.90 -19.86
N ALA A 112 9.66 2.48 -20.34
CA ALA A 112 9.94 2.67 -21.78
C ALA A 112 8.76 3.22 -22.63
N GLY A 113 7.96 4.15 -22.07
CA GLY A 113 6.79 4.75 -22.73
C GLY A 113 5.46 4.02 -22.47
N TYR A 114 5.49 2.79 -21.98
CA TYR A 114 4.30 2.05 -21.55
C TYR A 114 3.81 2.53 -20.17
N LYS A 115 2.48 2.53 -20.01
CA LYS A 115 1.82 2.86 -18.75
C LYS A 115 0.94 1.70 -18.31
N LEU A 116 1.01 1.40 -17.02
CA LEU A 116 0.18 0.44 -16.33
C LEU A 116 -0.46 1.12 -15.11
N ASN A 117 -1.76 0.95 -14.96
CA ASN A 117 -2.51 1.44 -13.81
C ASN A 117 -3.18 0.24 -13.15
N VAL A 118 -3.04 0.10 -11.82
CA VAL A 118 -3.55 -1.05 -11.08
C VAL A 118 -4.29 -0.58 -9.84
N PHE A 119 -5.47 -1.14 -9.61
CA PHE A 119 -6.17 -1.04 -8.34
C PHE A 119 -6.00 -2.34 -7.55
N ALA A 120 -5.70 -2.20 -6.27
CA ALA A 120 -5.55 -3.31 -5.34
C ALA A 120 -6.27 -3.01 -4.03
N PHE A 121 -6.88 -4.03 -3.45
CA PHE A 121 -7.58 -3.97 -2.18
C PHE A 121 -6.95 -4.94 -1.18
N ASP A 122 -6.79 -4.48 0.06
CA ASP A 122 -6.37 -5.34 1.17
C ASP A 122 -7.48 -5.33 2.24
N ILE A 123 -7.68 -6.47 2.90
CA ILE A 123 -8.54 -6.59 4.07
C ILE A 123 -7.74 -7.29 5.16
N GLY A 124 -7.78 -6.74 6.36
CA GLY A 124 -7.11 -7.30 7.53
C GLY A 124 -8.02 -7.34 8.74
N THR A 125 -7.72 -8.27 9.63
CA THR A 125 -8.31 -8.37 10.96
C THR A 125 -7.21 -8.46 12.00
N LEU A 126 -7.53 -8.03 13.21
CA LEU A 126 -6.68 -8.15 14.39
C LEU A 126 -7.56 -8.49 15.58
N TRP A 127 -7.31 -9.64 16.18
CA TRP A 127 -8.06 -10.16 17.32
C TRP A 127 -7.19 -10.17 18.57
N GLN A 128 -7.66 -9.49 19.61
CA GLN A 128 -7.04 -9.53 20.93
C GLN A 128 -7.49 -10.79 21.66
N THR A 129 -6.54 -11.69 21.93
CA THR A 129 -6.85 -12.96 22.58
C THR A 129 -7.06 -12.76 24.09
N PRO A 130 -7.65 -13.74 24.80
CA PRO A 130 -7.68 -13.71 26.27
C PRO A 130 -6.32 -13.86 26.95
N VAL A 131 -5.25 -14.18 26.20
CA VAL A 131 -3.89 -14.32 26.73
C VAL A 131 -3.22 -12.96 26.65
N ASP A 132 -2.81 -12.43 27.80
CA ASP A 132 -2.16 -11.13 27.89
C ASP A 132 -0.92 -11.06 26.98
N GLY A 133 -0.87 -10.02 26.16
CA GLY A 133 0.21 -9.78 25.21
C GLY A 133 0.13 -10.58 23.89
N LEU A 134 -0.88 -11.44 23.69
CA LEU A 134 -1.07 -12.18 22.45
C LEU A 134 -2.20 -11.60 21.60
N ASN A 135 -1.84 -11.13 20.40
CA ASN A 135 -2.77 -10.73 19.35
C ASN A 135 -2.62 -11.64 18.13
N ILE A 136 -3.73 -11.96 17.46
CA ILE A 136 -3.74 -12.73 16.22
C ILE A 136 -4.19 -11.83 15.09
N GLY A 137 -3.37 -11.69 14.06
CA GLY A 137 -3.70 -10.95 12.84
C GLY A 137 -4.02 -11.90 11.70
N LEU A 138 -4.91 -11.49 10.81
CA LEU A 138 -5.06 -12.12 9.49
C LEU A 138 -5.12 -11.02 8.45
N VAL A 139 -4.46 -11.22 7.31
CA VAL A 139 -4.53 -10.24 6.21
C VAL A 139 -4.58 -10.94 4.86
N ALA A 140 -5.53 -10.54 4.04
CA ALA A 140 -5.62 -10.87 2.63
C ALA A 140 -5.25 -9.62 1.82
N ARG A 141 -4.25 -9.72 0.94
CA ARG A 141 -3.67 -8.58 0.23
C ARG A 141 -3.70 -8.73 -1.27
N ASN A 142 -3.70 -7.60 -1.96
CA ASN A 142 -3.69 -7.49 -3.43
C ASN A 142 -4.90 -8.16 -4.08
N ILE A 143 -6.06 -8.08 -3.43
CA ILE A 143 -7.34 -8.47 -4.03
C ILE A 143 -7.63 -7.42 -5.10
N GLY A 144 -7.58 -7.77 -6.39
CA GLY A 144 -7.77 -6.79 -7.44
C GLY A 144 -7.96 -7.42 -8.81
N THR A 145 -8.25 -6.55 -9.79
CA THR A 145 -8.54 -6.94 -11.16
C THR A 145 -7.27 -7.31 -11.92
N LYS A 146 -7.38 -8.16 -12.95
CA LYS A 146 -6.30 -8.42 -13.91
C LYS A 146 -5.83 -7.12 -14.54
N THR A 147 -4.53 -6.94 -14.69
CA THR A 147 -3.94 -5.69 -15.20
C THR A 147 -2.91 -5.94 -16.28
N GLY A 148 -2.82 -5.04 -17.26
CA GLY A 148 -1.98 -5.20 -18.43
C GLY A 148 -1.38 -3.89 -18.89
N PHE A 149 -0.16 -3.92 -19.45
CA PHE A 149 0.42 -2.70 -20.03
C PHE A 149 -0.48 -2.23 -21.17
N THR A 150 -0.86 -0.95 -21.12
CA THR A 150 -1.78 -0.37 -22.11
C THR A 150 -1.20 -0.57 -23.51
N GLY A 151 -1.96 -1.19 -24.41
CA GLY A 151 -1.57 -1.43 -25.80
C GLY A 151 -0.85 -2.76 -26.08
N THR A 152 -0.65 -3.63 -25.07
CA THR A 152 0.00 -4.94 -25.27
C THR A 152 -0.97 -6.12 -25.37
N GLY A 153 -2.23 -5.97 -24.93
CA GLY A 153 -3.23 -7.04 -24.91
C GLY A 153 -2.98 -8.14 -23.87
N ASN A 154 -1.89 -8.06 -23.10
CA ASN A 154 -1.53 -9.04 -22.07
C ASN A 154 -2.13 -8.66 -20.72
N GLU A 155 -2.73 -9.62 -20.01
CA GLU A 155 -3.26 -9.47 -18.66
C GLU A 155 -2.42 -10.25 -17.64
N TYR A 156 -2.13 -9.62 -16.51
CA TYR A 156 -1.39 -10.18 -15.38
C TYR A 156 -2.25 -10.12 -14.12
N GLU A 157 -2.24 -11.20 -13.34
CA GLU A 157 -2.92 -11.25 -12.05
C GLU A 157 -2.04 -10.62 -10.96
N LEU A 158 -2.68 -9.91 -10.02
CA LEU A 158 -2.00 -9.42 -8.84
C LEU A 158 -1.61 -10.58 -7.91
N PRO A 159 -0.46 -10.50 -7.22
CA PRO A 159 -0.03 -11.56 -6.30
C PRO A 159 -0.89 -11.54 -5.04
N LEU A 160 -1.98 -12.31 -5.05
CA LEU A 160 -2.83 -12.53 -3.89
C LEU A 160 -2.00 -13.19 -2.78
N THR A 161 -1.93 -12.53 -1.62
CA THR A 161 -1.13 -13.01 -0.49
C THR A 161 -1.98 -13.08 0.77
N PHE A 162 -1.85 -14.19 1.51
CA PHE A 162 -2.41 -14.36 2.84
C PHE A 162 -1.28 -14.35 3.87
N LYS A 163 -1.45 -13.61 4.98
CA LYS A 163 -0.52 -13.64 6.12
C LYS A 163 -1.29 -13.80 7.43
N ILE A 164 -0.65 -14.48 8.37
CA ILE A 164 -1.08 -14.71 9.76
C ILE A 164 -0.03 -14.08 10.67
#